data_AF-A0A1G6JI85-F1
#
_entry.id   AF-A0A1G6JI85-F1
#
_cell.length_a   1.000
_cell.length_b   1.000
_cell.length_c   1.000
_cell.angle_alpha   90.00
_cell.angle_beta   90.00
_cell.angle_gamma   90.00
#
_symmetry.space_group_name_H-M   'P 1'
#
loop_
_entity.id
_entity.type
_entity.pdbx_description
1 polymer ?
#
loop_
_entity_poly.entity_id
_entity_poly.type
_entity_poly.pdbx_seq_one_letter_code
_entity_poly.pdbx_strand_id
1 'polypeptide(L)'
;MTYPPGSGGQWQPNDPYQQQGGPGSGPFPAQPQPGQPQQGYPQTGPQPTQQWGQQAPGQPEYAQPEYAQQGYGQQQYGQQQQYGGQGYGYPMPPEQAPSKKRKGLIIGTVVAVLAVAAGAGVTVWALNRGSTQAGAESPTAAATSLVNAIGQGDVAGLLTGLAPAERDLMTVLNSEVTKELQNLNVYKSDVDPNKIQGFELKAENLQFDEAGAEKVNDHLTITKLVGGKVTVSSDTSKLPLTEEFVDLAFPRGLPSERQTETVDIAEQVKKNGGDPIRIATVKVDDEWYPSLFYTIADYALAEEDLEWPKQSIPANGADSPGAAVRKLADAALDADLTKVIEVLPPDEMAVLHDVGPVLVDMLGNERPSGVKITKLETETQDVEGATKVLLTEVVAEAEGETVRVTKDGECYAAEFQGDRQQFCADDLAKEIGGSRMKSDAKKALTNLVKGMMTNTGVVTTQVDGKWYVSPIRSVTDVAVTALKSLDAADVKALVKMAK
;
A
#
# COMPACT_ATOMS: atom_id res chain seq x y z
N MET A 1 35.10 35.92 -35.90
CA MET A 1 36.17 35.33 -36.73
C MET A 1 35.98 33.83 -36.69
N THR A 2 36.06 33.16 -37.85
CA THR A 2 35.94 31.71 -38.02
C THR A 2 37.27 30.99 -37.74
N TYR A 3 37.24 29.73 -37.30
CA TYR A 3 38.13 28.56 -37.57
C TYR A 3 37.63 27.38 -36.66
N PRO A 4 37.99 26.09 -36.86
CA PRO A 4 37.02 25.03 -37.21
C PRO A 4 37.06 23.77 -36.30
N PRO A 5 36.23 22.73 -36.55
CA PRO A 5 36.20 21.50 -35.77
C PRO A 5 37.03 20.33 -36.37
N GLY A 6 37.37 19.37 -35.51
CA GLY A 6 37.87 18.03 -35.83
C GLY A 6 38.32 17.33 -34.55
N SER A 7 38.44 16.01 -34.45
CA SER A 7 37.93 14.89 -35.27
C SER A 7 38.13 13.61 -34.43
N GLY A 8 37.22 12.64 -34.50
CA GLY A 8 37.21 11.50 -33.56
C GLY A 8 38.41 10.54 -33.66
N GLY A 9 38.64 9.77 -32.58
CA GLY A 9 39.61 8.69 -32.51
C GLY A 9 39.17 7.65 -31.47
N GLN A 10 39.22 6.37 -31.85
CA GLN A 10 38.74 5.24 -31.05
C GLN A 10 39.72 4.85 -29.95
N TRP A 11 39.23 4.33 -28.82
CA TRP A 11 40.04 3.66 -27.80
C TRP A 11 39.67 2.18 -27.72
N GLN A 12 40.69 1.31 -27.77
CA GLN A 12 40.60 -0.12 -27.49
C GLN A 12 41.20 -0.44 -26.12
N PRO A 13 40.70 -1.43 -25.37
CA PRO A 13 41.24 -1.80 -24.06
C PRO A 13 42.61 -2.48 -24.17
N ASN A 14 43.45 -2.29 -23.14
CA ASN A 14 44.80 -2.87 -23.04
C ASN A 14 44.80 -3.97 -21.97
N ASP A 15 45.28 -5.17 -22.30
CA ASP A 15 45.24 -6.36 -21.44
C ASP A 15 46.68 -6.90 -21.21
N PRO A 16 47.22 -6.91 -19.98
CA PRO A 16 48.64 -7.15 -19.74
C PRO A 16 48.97 -8.57 -19.22
N TYR A 17 49.47 -9.45 -20.10
CA TYR A 17 50.18 -10.67 -19.68
C TYR A 17 51.51 -10.91 -20.43
N GLN A 18 52.59 -10.92 -19.66
CA GLN A 18 53.94 -11.44 -19.95
C GLN A 18 54.57 -11.70 -18.56
N GLN A 19 55.29 -12.77 -18.22
CA GLN A 19 56.07 -13.83 -18.91
C GLN A 19 55.99 -15.12 -18.01
N GLN A 20 56.61 -16.31 -18.22
CA GLN A 20 57.85 -16.74 -18.90
C GLN A 20 57.93 -18.29 -18.99
N GLY A 21 58.49 -18.88 -20.07
CA GLY A 21 59.08 -20.26 -20.16
C GLY A 21 58.20 -21.51 -19.86
N GLY A 22 58.37 -22.71 -20.41
CA GLY A 22 59.34 -23.34 -21.32
C GLY A 22 58.91 -24.81 -21.61
N PRO A 23 59.54 -25.56 -22.55
CA PRO A 23 58.81 -26.57 -23.37
C PRO A 23 59.14 -28.07 -23.14
N GLY A 24 58.25 -28.99 -23.57
CA GLY A 24 58.58 -30.44 -23.69
C GLY A 24 57.48 -31.45 -24.09
N SER A 25 57.37 -31.75 -25.39
CA SER A 25 57.07 -33.08 -26.04
C SER A 25 56.00 -34.09 -25.54
N GLY A 26 55.13 -34.55 -26.47
CA GLY A 26 54.81 -36.00 -26.63
C GLY A 26 53.31 -36.45 -26.62
N PRO A 27 52.85 -37.50 -27.36
CA PRO A 27 51.41 -37.71 -27.67
C PRO A 27 50.77 -39.11 -27.43
N PHE A 28 49.47 -39.14 -27.03
CA PHE A 28 48.43 -40.23 -27.19
C PHE A 28 48.70 -41.65 -26.56
N PRO A 29 47.74 -42.64 -26.50
CA PRO A 29 46.24 -42.67 -26.57
C PRO A 29 45.47 -43.59 -25.53
N ALA A 30 44.12 -43.45 -25.50
CA ALA A 30 43.00 -44.43 -25.31
C ALA A 30 42.92 -45.59 -24.24
N GLN A 31 41.82 -45.58 -23.43
CA GLN A 31 40.91 -46.67 -22.90
C GLN A 31 41.49 -47.95 -22.18
N PRO A 32 40.70 -48.83 -21.46
CA PRO A 32 39.23 -48.96 -21.32
C PRO A 32 38.63 -49.15 -19.88
N GLN A 33 37.32 -49.43 -19.80
CA GLN A 33 36.46 -49.85 -18.64
C GLN A 33 36.81 -51.27 -18.11
N PRO A 34 36.34 -51.78 -16.92
CA PRO A 34 34.90 -52.04 -16.60
C PRO A 34 34.46 -52.00 -15.10
N GLY A 35 33.16 -52.21 -14.81
CA GLY A 35 32.68 -52.75 -13.51
C GLY A 35 31.43 -52.11 -12.87
N GLN A 36 30.36 -52.89 -12.72
CA GLN A 36 29.10 -52.60 -11.98
C GLN A 36 28.86 -53.77 -10.97
N PRO A 37 28.00 -53.68 -9.92
CA PRO A 37 26.54 -53.79 -10.12
C PRO A 37 25.60 -53.09 -9.09
N GLN A 38 24.30 -53.24 -9.38
CA GLN A 38 23.12 -52.58 -8.83
C GLN A 38 22.27 -53.53 -7.93
N GLN A 39 21.40 -53.00 -7.06
CA GLN A 39 20.28 -53.73 -6.42
C GLN A 39 19.02 -52.85 -6.37
N GLY A 40 17.82 -53.45 -6.31
CA GLY A 40 16.55 -52.72 -6.17
C GLY A 40 15.28 -53.59 -6.14
N TYR A 41 14.11 -52.92 -6.09
CA TYR A 41 12.73 -53.43 -6.29
C TYR A 41 12.14 -54.35 -5.19
N PRO A 42 10.79 -54.58 -5.12
CA PRO A 42 9.72 -54.21 -6.09
C PRO A 42 8.45 -53.51 -5.53
N GLN A 43 7.52 -53.22 -6.45
CA GLN A 43 6.17 -52.65 -6.27
C GLN A 43 5.13 -53.60 -6.93
N THR A 44 3.95 -53.85 -6.34
CA THR A 44 2.89 -54.70 -6.96
C THR A 44 1.45 -54.39 -6.52
N GLY A 45 0.56 -54.08 -7.47
CA GLY A 45 -0.74 -54.76 -7.75
C GLY A 45 -1.95 -54.71 -6.76
N PRO A 46 -3.19 -54.43 -7.24
CA PRO A 46 -4.44 -54.51 -6.45
C PRO A 46 -5.43 -55.64 -6.87
N GLN A 47 -6.23 -56.20 -5.93
CA GLN A 47 -7.53 -56.89 -6.17
C GLN A 47 -8.33 -57.18 -4.86
N PRO A 48 -9.64 -57.55 -4.90
CA PRO A 48 -10.61 -57.36 -3.79
C PRO A 48 -11.23 -58.64 -3.14
N THR A 49 -11.93 -58.54 -1.98
CA THR A 49 -13.29 -59.11 -1.67
C THR A 49 -13.74 -59.02 -0.18
N GLN A 50 -15.06 -58.87 0.05
CA GLN A 50 -16.04 -59.40 1.06
C GLN A 50 -15.58 -60.05 2.42
N GLN A 51 -16.33 -60.21 3.54
CA GLN A 51 -17.73 -59.99 4.01
C GLN A 51 -17.86 -60.27 5.56
N TRP A 52 -18.87 -59.70 6.29
CA TRP A 52 -19.46 -60.10 7.64
C TRP A 52 -18.52 -60.37 8.86
N GLY A 53 -18.91 -60.34 10.16
CA GLY A 53 -20.14 -59.97 10.90
C GLY A 53 -20.14 -60.46 12.39
N GLN A 54 -21.08 -59.98 13.23
CA GLN A 54 -21.54 -60.46 14.57
C GLN A 54 -20.85 -60.10 15.92
N GLN A 55 -21.57 -59.28 16.72
CA GLN A 55 -22.12 -59.43 18.09
C GLN A 55 -21.36 -60.03 19.33
N ALA A 56 -21.71 -59.44 20.48
CA ALA A 56 -21.36 -59.63 21.91
C ALA A 56 -21.83 -60.99 22.54
N PRO A 57 -21.67 -61.34 23.86
CA PRO A 57 -21.85 -60.49 25.09
C PRO A 57 -20.98 -60.80 26.36
N GLY A 58 -21.15 -60.03 27.46
CA GLY A 58 -20.84 -60.47 28.85
C GLY A 58 -20.32 -59.43 29.88
N GLN A 59 -21.08 -59.19 30.97
CA GLN A 59 -20.71 -58.47 32.23
C GLN A 59 -20.26 -59.48 33.33
N PRO A 60 -19.93 -59.17 34.64
CA PRO A 60 -20.25 -58.02 35.54
C PRO A 60 -19.02 -57.39 36.30
N GLU A 61 -19.00 -56.11 36.74
CA GLU A 61 -19.60 -55.42 37.92
C GLU A 61 -18.85 -55.51 39.28
N TYR A 62 -18.47 -54.35 39.85
CA TYR A 62 -18.29 -54.09 41.29
C TYR A 62 -18.41 -52.57 41.59
N ALA A 63 -18.85 -52.15 42.79
CA ALA A 63 -19.55 -50.87 42.98
C ALA A 63 -19.06 -49.92 44.12
N GLN A 64 -19.33 -48.60 43.91
CA GLN A 64 -19.58 -47.49 44.87
C GLN A 64 -18.53 -47.09 45.94
N PRO A 65 -18.68 -45.93 46.66
CA PRO A 65 -19.57 -44.75 46.49
C PRO A 65 -18.79 -43.42 46.27
N GLU A 66 -19.25 -42.35 45.62
CA GLU A 66 -20.46 -41.49 45.73
C GLU A 66 -20.46 -40.43 46.86
N TYR A 67 -20.41 -39.13 46.49
CA TYR A 67 -20.99 -37.98 47.23
C TYR A 67 -21.35 -36.81 46.27
N ALA A 68 -22.67 -36.59 46.08
CA ALA A 68 -23.44 -35.33 46.01
C ALA A 68 -22.78 -33.96 45.65
N GLN A 69 -23.43 -32.96 44.99
CA GLN A 69 -24.75 -32.82 44.30
C GLN A 69 -24.83 -31.41 43.61
N GLN A 70 -25.86 -31.18 42.77
CA GLN A 70 -26.39 -29.91 42.17
C GLN A 70 -25.80 -29.56 40.78
N GLY A 71 -26.52 -29.42 39.66
CA GLY A 71 -27.97 -29.28 39.36
C GLY A 71 -28.37 -27.79 39.24
N TYR A 72 -28.96 -27.23 38.18
CA TYR A 72 -29.60 -27.69 36.92
C TYR A 72 -29.29 -26.66 35.78
N GLY A 73 -29.58 -26.84 34.48
CA GLY A 73 -30.06 -28.03 33.72
C GLY A 73 -30.97 -27.69 32.51
N GLN A 74 -30.95 -28.57 31.50
CA GLN A 74 -31.97 -28.80 30.42
C GLN A 74 -32.09 -27.90 29.15
N GLN A 75 -31.93 -28.55 27.97
CA GLN A 75 -32.83 -28.58 26.78
C GLN A 75 -33.00 -27.31 25.87
N GLN A 76 -33.24 -27.35 24.53
CA GLN A 76 -33.59 -28.41 23.56
C GLN A 76 -33.43 -27.96 22.06
N TYR A 77 -32.94 -28.84 21.15
CA TYR A 77 -33.08 -28.88 19.65
C TYR A 77 -32.66 -27.63 18.80
N GLY A 78 -32.30 -27.70 17.50
CA GLY A 78 -32.15 -28.83 16.55
C GLY A 78 -33.08 -28.72 15.32
N GLN A 79 -32.56 -28.24 14.17
CA GLN A 79 -33.10 -28.20 12.77
C GLN A 79 -32.38 -27.06 11.99
N GLN A 80 -32.12 -27.02 10.68
CA GLN A 80 -32.21 -27.99 9.57
C GLN A 80 -31.30 -27.49 8.41
N GLN A 81 -30.65 -28.38 7.63
CA GLN A 81 -30.02 -27.99 6.36
C GLN A 81 -31.08 -27.91 5.24
N GLN A 82 -31.01 -26.91 4.37
CA GLN A 82 -31.71 -26.92 3.08
C GLN A 82 -30.81 -26.33 1.96
N TYR A 83 -30.97 -26.88 0.76
CA TYR A 83 -30.01 -26.85 -0.35
C TYR A 83 -30.50 -25.95 -1.49
N GLY A 84 -29.57 -25.29 -2.20
CA GLY A 84 -29.79 -24.77 -3.57
C GLY A 84 -29.97 -23.26 -3.72
N GLY A 85 -29.03 -22.63 -4.45
CA GLY A 85 -29.12 -21.23 -4.87
C GLY A 85 -27.76 -20.69 -5.31
N GLN A 86 -27.40 -20.87 -6.58
CA GLN A 86 -26.21 -20.21 -7.16
C GLN A 86 -26.48 -18.70 -7.28
N GLY A 87 -25.62 -17.89 -6.68
CA GLY A 87 -25.58 -16.44 -6.86
C GLY A 87 -24.13 -15.98 -6.78
N TYR A 88 -23.67 -15.27 -7.80
CA TYR A 88 -22.32 -14.69 -7.84
C TYR A 88 -22.22 -13.60 -6.75
N GLY A 89 -21.44 -13.89 -5.71
CA GLY A 89 -21.18 -12.96 -4.61
C GLY A 89 -19.79 -12.34 -4.73
N TYR A 90 -19.73 -11.02 -4.54
CA TYR A 90 -18.48 -10.27 -4.33
C TYR A 90 -17.59 -10.94 -3.26
N PRO A 91 -16.25 -10.88 -3.38
CA PRO A 91 -15.38 -11.23 -2.27
C PRO A 91 -15.65 -10.30 -1.09
N MET A 92 -16.18 -10.85 0.01
CA MET A 92 -16.19 -10.13 1.28
C MET A 92 -14.75 -9.96 1.77
N PRO A 93 -14.40 -8.84 2.43
CA PRO A 93 -13.12 -8.71 3.10
C PRO A 93 -12.96 -9.84 4.13
N PRO A 94 -11.73 -10.37 4.34
CA PRO A 94 -11.51 -11.50 5.22
C PRO A 94 -12.02 -11.22 6.64
N GLU A 95 -12.75 -12.18 7.18
CA GLU A 95 -13.34 -12.13 8.51
C GLU A 95 -12.22 -11.98 9.56
N GLN A 96 -12.28 -10.92 10.38
CA GLN A 96 -11.20 -10.57 11.30
C GLN A 96 -10.88 -11.74 12.25
N ALA A 97 -9.66 -12.27 12.15
CA ALA A 97 -9.17 -13.26 13.10
C ALA A 97 -9.26 -12.70 14.54
N PRO A 98 -9.63 -13.50 15.54
CA PRO A 98 -9.89 -13.01 16.90
C PRO A 98 -8.61 -12.52 17.58
N SER A 99 -8.38 -11.21 17.54
CA SER A 99 -7.11 -10.59 17.94
C SER A 99 -6.84 -10.67 19.45
N LYS A 100 -5.65 -11.17 19.82
CA LYS A 100 -5.20 -11.23 21.22
C LYS A 100 -4.41 -9.98 21.62
N LYS A 101 -5.16 -9.01 22.18
CA LYS A 101 -4.74 -8.04 23.21
C LYS A 101 -3.67 -6.98 22.84
N ARG A 102 -4.16 -5.73 22.79
CA ARG A 102 -3.54 -4.51 23.39
C ARG A 102 -2.24 -3.92 22.79
N LYS A 103 -1.77 -4.34 21.61
CA LYS A 103 -0.79 -3.53 20.83
C LYS A 103 -1.44 -2.47 19.92
N GLY A 104 -2.69 -2.71 19.47
CA GLY A 104 -3.41 -1.84 18.54
C GLY A 104 -3.70 -0.40 18.98
N LEU A 105 -3.53 -0.02 20.26
CA LEU A 105 -3.65 1.39 20.67
C LEU A 105 -2.39 2.19 20.29
N ILE A 106 -1.19 1.58 20.33
CA ILE A 106 0.06 2.29 20.00
C ILE A 106 0.18 2.47 18.48
N ILE A 107 -0.06 1.39 17.74
CA ILE A 107 -0.21 1.44 16.28
C ILE A 107 -1.33 2.44 15.94
N GLY A 108 -2.46 2.37 16.65
CA GLY A 108 -3.56 3.34 16.53
C GLY A 108 -3.15 4.79 16.74
N THR A 109 -2.35 5.13 17.77
CA THR A 109 -1.92 6.53 18.01
C THR A 109 -0.88 6.99 17.00
N VAL A 110 0.11 6.16 16.64
CA VAL A 110 1.14 6.52 15.66
C VAL A 110 0.52 6.64 14.26
N VAL A 111 -0.27 5.66 13.83
CA VAL A 111 -1.04 5.70 12.58
C VAL A 111 -2.10 6.80 12.59
N ALA A 112 -2.74 7.14 13.72
CA ALA A 112 -3.65 8.29 13.77
C ALA A 112 -2.91 9.63 13.66
N VAL A 113 -1.74 9.81 14.27
CA VAL A 113 -0.92 11.02 14.09
C VAL A 113 -0.49 11.15 12.62
N LEU A 114 -0.15 10.04 11.96
CA LEU A 114 0.26 10.00 10.56
C LEU A 114 -0.93 10.14 9.59
N ALA A 115 -2.10 9.60 9.91
CA ALA A 115 -3.33 9.75 9.14
C ALA A 115 -3.97 11.14 9.30
N VAL A 116 -3.80 11.79 10.46
CA VAL A 116 -4.15 13.21 10.66
C VAL A 116 -3.17 14.11 9.92
N ALA A 117 -1.88 13.77 9.86
CA ALA A 117 -0.90 14.48 9.02
C ALA A 117 -1.18 14.32 7.51
N ALA A 118 -1.68 13.16 7.07
CA ALA A 118 -2.11 12.91 5.70
C ALA A 118 -3.49 13.50 5.34
N GLY A 119 -4.24 14.03 6.32
CA GLY A 119 -5.62 14.50 6.16
C GLY A 119 -5.81 16.02 6.21
N ALA A 120 -4.73 16.79 6.31
CA ALA A 120 -4.76 18.25 6.38
C ALA A 120 -3.71 18.81 5.41
N GLY A 121 -4.18 19.43 4.31
CA GLY A 121 -3.40 19.83 3.12
C GLY A 121 -2.02 20.42 3.42
N VAL A 122 -0.97 20.21 2.59
CA VAL A 122 0.39 20.81 2.68
C VAL A 122 0.99 21.12 1.29
N THR A 123 1.57 22.31 1.07
CA THR A 123 2.34 22.65 -0.15
C THR A 123 3.48 23.64 0.13
N VAL A 124 4.72 23.15 0.13
CA VAL A 124 5.93 23.91 0.49
C VAL A 124 6.19 25.12 -0.43
N TRP A 125 6.14 26.34 0.12
CA TRP A 125 6.71 27.54 -0.55
C TRP A 125 8.14 27.81 -0.07
N ALA A 126 9.11 27.01 -0.56
CA ALA A 126 10.53 27.22 -0.28
C ALA A 126 11.50 26.72 -1.37
N LEU A 127 11.04 26.34 -2.56
CA LEU A 127 11.91 25.82 -3.64
C LEU A 127 12.34 26.90 -4.65
N ASN A 128 13.08 27.92 -4.18
CA ASN A 128 14.02 28.65 -5.05
C ASN A 128 15.16 29.40 -4.34
N ARG A 129 15.62 28.95 -3.15
CA ARG A 129 16.87 29.46 -2.53
C ARG A 129 17.61 28.38 -1.73
N GLY A 130 18.54 27.71 -2.41
CA GLY A 130 19.80 27.18 -1.85
C GLY A 130 19.75 26.21 -0.67
N SER A 131 20.02 24.93 -0.96
CA SER A 131 20.89 24.06 -0.15
C SER A 131 20.80 24.19 1.38
N THR A 132 19.61 24.01 1.95
CA THR A 132 19.45 23.65 3.36
C THR A 132 19.11 22.17 3.45
N GLN A 133 20.13 21.41 3.80
CA GLN A 133 20.11 19.97 4.05
C GLN A 133 18.95 19.59 4.98
N ALA A 134 18.08 18.70 4.52
CA ALA A 134 16.89 18.26 5.27
C ALA A 134 17.10 16.89 5.93
N GLY A 135 17.93 16.03 5.34
CA GLY A 135 18.36 14.79 5.95
C GLY A 135 19.41 15.04 7.04
N ALA A 136 19.46 14.12 8.00
CA ALA A 136 20.32 14.23 9.17
C ALA A 136 21.59 13.37 9.04
N GLU A 137 22.62 13.72 9.82
CA GLU A 137 23.89 12.97 9.86
C GLU A 137 23.74 11.56 10.46
N SER A 138 22.65 11.27 11.17
CA SER A 138 22.42 9.96 11.81
C SER A 138 20.92 9.57 11.88
N PRO A 139 20.62 8.25 12.00
CA PRO A 139 19.28 7.73 12.28
C PRO A 139 18.57 8.45 13.43
N THR A 140 19.20 8.52 14.61
CA THR A 140 18.60 9.14 15.79
C THR A 140 18.31 10.62 15.58
N ALA A 141 19.20 11.34 14.89
CA ALA A 141 18.99 12.75 14.57
C ALA A 141 17.79 12.92 13.62
N ALA A 142 17.65 12.06 12.61
CA ALA A 142 16.52 12.07 11.68
C ALA A 142 15.18 11.83 12.40
N ALA A 143 15.11 10.79 13.24
CA ALA A 143 13.92 10.49 14.05
C ALA A 143 13.61 11.58 15.09
N THR A 144 14.64 12.22 15.66
CA THR A 144 14.48 13.36 16.58
C THR A 144 13.92 14.58 15.86
N SER A 145 14.41 14.90 14.66
CA SER A 145 13.89 15.98 13.82
C SER A 145 12.42 15.75 13.45
N LEU A 146 12.03 14.52 13.09
CA LEU A 146 10.63 14.17 12.86
C LEU A 146 9.75 14.57 14.04
N VAL A 147 10.03 13.98 15.22
CA VAL A 147 9.16 14.14 16.39
C VAL A 147 9.17 15.57 16.92
N ASN A 148 10.27 16.31 16.74
CA ASN A 148 10.35 17.74 17.05
C ASN A 148 9.53 18.62 16.09
N ALA A 149 9.47 18.29 14.79
CA ALA A 149 8.69 19.03 13.80
C ALA A 149 7.18 18.80 13.99
N ILE A 150 6.77 17.54 14.18
CA ILE A 150 5.41 17.21 14.63
C ILE A 150 5.13 17.96 15.95
N GLY A 151 6.10 17.97 16.87
CA GLY A 151 6.09 18.63 18.18
C GLY A 151 6.07 20.16 18.17
N GLN A 152 6.01 20.81 17.01
CA GLN A 152 5.87 22.26 16.86
C GLN A 152 4.65 22.64 15.98
N GLY A 153 3.90 21.64 15.49
CA GLY A 153 2.91 21.86 14.43
C GLY A 153 3.51 22.31 13.11
N ASP A 154 4.83 22.15 12.93
CA ASP A 154 5.55 22.53 11.72
C ASP A 154 5.40 21.41 10.68
N VAL A 155 4.30 21.48 9.93
CA VAL A 155 3.98 20.49 8.89
C VAL A 155 4.96 20.54 7.73
N ALA A 156 5.48 21.74 7.42
CA ALA A 156 6.54 21.89 6.44
C ALA A 156 7.82 21.20 6.92
N GLY A 157 8.25 21.46 8.16
CA GLY A 157 9.37 20.77 8.81
C GLY A 157 9.18 19.25 8.86
N LEU A 158 7.98 18.78 9.21
CA LEU A 158 7.59 17.37 9.26
C LEU A 158 7.76 16.71 7.89
N LEU A 159 7.15 17.28 6.84
CA LEU A 159 7.26 16.70 5.50
C LEU A 159 8.69 16.84 4.96
N THR A 160 9.37 17.97 5.13
CA THR A 160 10.78 18.11 4.68
C THR A 160 11.72 17.12 5.34
N GLY A 161 11.44 16.72 6.58
CA GLY A 161 12.20 15.69 7.29
C GLY A 161 11.90 14.25 6.83
N LEU A 162 10.77 13.96 6.18
CA LEU A 162 10.49 12.62 5.64
C LEU A 162 11.42 12.29 4.47
N ALA A 163 11.58 10.99 4.21
CA ALA A 163 12.26 10.47 3.02
C ALA A 163 11.73 11.18 1.76
N PRO A 164 12.60 11.66 0.83
CA PRO A 164 12.19 12.60 -0.22
C PRO A 164 10.98 12.18 -1.05
N ALA A 165 10.88 10.91 -1.44
CA ALA A 165 9.75 10.39 -2.22
C ALA A 165 8.45 10.35 -1.40
N GLU A 166 8.50 9.98 -0.11
CA GLU A 166 7.34 10.01 0.79
C GLU A 166 6.86 11.45 1.05
N ARG A 167 7.80 12.38 1.26
CA ARG A 167 7.53 13.81 1.36
C ARG A 167 6.78 14.31 0.12
N ASP A 168 7.28 13.98 -1.06
CA ASP A 168 6.75 14.52 -2.32
C ASP A 168 5.37 13.92 -2.63
N LEU A 169 5.15 12.63 -2.31
CA LEU A 169 3.83 11.99 -2.30
C LEU A 169 2.84 12.72 -1.38
N MET A 170 3.21 12.92 -0.11
CA MET A 170 2.34 13.56 0.86
C MET A 170 2.09 15.02 0.47
N THR A 171 3.09 15.77 0.01
CA THR A 171 2.94 17.18 -0.37
C THR A 171 1.98 17.33 -1.56
N VAL A 172 2.13 16.53 -2.63
CA VAL A 172 1.25 16.65 -3.81
C VAL A 172 -0.21 16.31 -3.46
N LEU A 173 -0.45 15.18 -2.79
CA LEU A 173 -1.80 14.78 -2.37
C LEU A 173 -2.52 15.89 -1.60
N ASN A 174 -1.80 16.47 -0.65
CA ASN A 174 -2.34 17.34 0.37
C ASN A 174 -2.54 18.75 -0.21
N SER A 175 -1.67 19.17 -1.14
CA SER A 175 -1.87 20.32 -2.04
C SER A 175 -3.17 20.22 -2.83
N GLU A 176 -3.37 19.09 -3.54
CA GLU A 176 -4.56 18.89 -4.37
C GLU A 176 -5.85 18.81 -3.54
N VAL A 177 -5.86 18.04 -2.45
CA VAL A 177 -7.04 17.90 -1.58
C VAL A 177 -7.46 19.24 -0.99
N THR A 178 -6.55 20.06 -0.44
CA THR A 178 -6.94 21.39 0.07
C THR A 178 -7.48 22.29 -1.03
N LYS A 179 -6.84 22.31 -2.20
CA LYS A 179 -7.29 23.12 -3.35
C LYS A 179 -8.70 22.73 -3.79
N GLU A 180 -9.01 21.44 -3.89
CA GLU A 180 -10.36 21.01 -4.28
C GLU A 180 -11.37 21.21 -3.13
N LEU A 181 -11.00 21.03 -1.86
CA LEU A 181 -11.88 21.36 -0.73
C LEU A 181 -12.17 22.88 -0.65
N GLN A 182 -11.26 23.74 -1.10
CA GLN A 182 -11.51 25.17 -1.30
C GLN A 182 -12.48 25.42 -2.47
N ASN A 183 -12.26 24.79 -3.62
CA ASN A 183 -13.16 24.89 -4.79
C ASN A 183 -14.60 24.43 -4.46
N LEU A 184 -14.74 23.42 -3.60
CA LEU A 184 -16.01 22.87 -3.12
C LEU A 184 -16.66 23.69 -1.99
N ASN A 185 -16.07 24.82 -1.58
CA ASN A 185 -16.49 25.65 -0.44
C ASN A 185 -16.56 24.90 0.91
N VAL A 186 -15.78 23.82 1.07
CA VAL A 186 -15.63 23.08 2.34
C VAL A 186 -14.59 23.76 3.22
N TYR A 187 -13.44 24.09 2.64
CA TYR A 187 -12.36 24.86 3.29
C TYR A 187 -12.45 26.34 2.94
N LYS A 188 -11.98 27.19 3.85
CA LYS A 188 -11.82 28.63 3.60
C LYS A 188 -10.76 28.89 2.52
N SER A 189 -10.96 29.93 1.72
CA SER A 189 -10.05 30.27 0.62
C SER A 189 -8.67 30.77 1.05
N ASP A 190 -8.48 31.08 2.34
CA ASP A 190 -7.22 31.50 2.97
C ASP A 190 -6.49 30.37 3.70
N VAL A 191 -6.93 29.10 3.55
CA VAL A 191 -6.19 27.95 4.10
C VAL A 191 -4.80 27.88 3.48
N ASP A 192 -3.81 28.17 4.31
CA ASP A 192 -2.42 27.81 4.07
C ASP A 192 -2.29 26.30 4.31
N PRO A 193 -1.97 25.51 3.28
CA PRO A 193 -1.73 24.09 3.46
C PRO A 193 -0.47 23.85 4.33
N ASN A 194 0.49 24.77 4.47
CA ASN A 194 1.68 24.48 5.31
C ASN A 194 1.41 24.42 6.82
N LYS A 195 0.14 24.45 7.27
CA LYS A 195 -0.27 24.53 8.67
C LYS A 195 -1.46 23.63 8.97
N ILE A 196 -1.28 22.67 9.88
CA ILE A 196 -2.38 21.93 10.48
C ILE A 196 -3.11 22.88 11.44
N GLN A 197 -4.29 23.34 11.02
CA GLN A 197 -5.16 24.17 11.86
C GLN A 197 -6.08 23.27 12.70
N GLY A 198 -6.24 23.59 13.99
CA GLY A 198 -7.08 22.79 14.89
C GLY A 198 -6.43 21.53 15.48
N PHE A 199 -5.15 21.29 15.20
CA PHE A 199 -4.35 20.32 15.95
C PHE A 199 -2.98 20.91 16.29
N GLU A 200 -2.42 20.47 17.41
CA GLU A 200 -1.11 20.87 17.90
C GLU A 200 -0.52 19.66 18.63
N LEU A 201 0.65 19.20 18.22
CA LEU A 201 1.40 18.19 18.95
C LEU A 201 2.64 18.87 19.53
N LYS A 202 3.03 18.47 20.75
CA LYS A 202 4.21 18.96 21.46
C LYS A 202 5.03 17.79 21.95
N ALA A 203 6.31 17.75 21.58
CA ALA A 203 7.25 16.72 22.00
C ALA A 203 8.28 17.30 22.98
N GLU A 204 8.56 16.60 24.08
CA GLU A 204 9.46 17.09 25.14
C GLU A 204 10.34 15.97 25.69
N ASN A 205 11.65 16.25 25.83
CA ASN A 205 12.64 15.37 26.46
C ASN A 205 12.68 13.95 25.89
N LEU A 206 12.60 13.82 24.57
CA LEU A 206 12.68 12.54 23.86
C LEU A 206 13.98 11.79 24.20
N GLN A 207 13.88 10.48 24.39
CA GLN A 207 15.01 9.61 24.69
C GLN A 207 14.97 8.39 23.77
N PHE A 208 16.04 8.21 23.00
CA PHE A 208 16.24 7.06 22.12
C PHE A 208 17.28 6.11 22.73
N ASP A 209 17.04 4.81 22.59
CA ASP A 209 18.02 3.77 22.88
C ASP A 209 18.91 3.56 21.64
N GLU A 210 20.00 4.32 21.57
CA GLU A 210 20.98 4.22 20.49
C GLU A 210 21.76 2.90 20.50
N ALA A 211 21.95 2.30 21.68
CA ALA A 211 22.67 1.02 21.81
C ALA A 211 21.81 -0.17 21.36
N GLY A 212 20.48 -0.06 21.53
CA GLY A 212 19.51 -1.02 21.02
C GLY A 212 19.09 -0.80 19.56
N ALA A 213 19.51 0.29 18.91
CA ALA A 213 19.12 0.63 17.53
C ALA A 213 19.44 -0.51 16.55
N GLU A 214 18.50 -0.81 15.67
CA GLU A 214 18.54 -2.00 14.84
C GLU A 214 19.01 -1.64 13.43
N LYS A 215 20.31 -1.79 13.16
CA LYS A 215 20.84 -1.63 11.81
C LYS A 215 20.47 -2.86 10.97
N VAL A 216 19.44 -2.72 10.15
CA VAL A 216 18.96 -3.79 9.26
C VAL A 216 19.94 -4.01 8.10
N ASN A 217 20.32 -2.92 7.42
CA ASN A 217 21.28 -2.92 6.32
C ASN A 217 21.99 -1.55 6.26
N ASP A 218 22.69 -1.23 5.16
CA ASP A 218 23.44 0.03 5.04
C ASP A 218 22.56 1.27 4.81
N HIS A 219 21.30 1.09 4.40
CA HIS A 219 20.35 2.18 4.13
C HIS A 219 19.11 2.17 5.02
N LEU A 220 18.96 1.24 5.96
CA LEU A 220 17.81 1.13 6.88
C LEU A 220 18.29 0.88 8.31
N THR A 221 17.86 1.75 9.24
CA THR A 221 18.05 1.59 10.68
C THR A 221 16.75 1.87 11.41
N ILE A 222 16.36 0.98 12.33
CA ILE A 222 15.19 1.18 13.19
C ILE A 222 15.65 1.80 14.51
N THR A 223 15.25 3.05 14.72
CA THR A 223 15.50 3.78 15.96
C THR A 223 14.44 3.41 17.01
N LYS A 224 14.85 3.39 18.29
CA LYS A 224 14.00 2.92 19.41
C LYS A 224 13.77 4.05 20.40
N LEU A 225 12.61 4.70 20.32
CA LEU A 225 12.19 5.74 21.25
C LEU A 225 11.66 5.08 22.54
N VAL A 226 12.33 5.36 23.67
CA VAL A 226 12.10 4.73 24.99
C VAL A 226 11.59 5.68 26.06
N GLY A 227 11.68 7.00 25.83
CA GLY A 227 11.28 8.00 26.81
C GLY A 227 10.99 9.37 26.21
N GLY A 228 10.48 10.27 27.06
CA GLY A 228 9.97 11.59 26.69
C GLY A 228 8.46 11.70 26.84
N LYS A 229 7.91 12.86 26.47
CA LYS A 229 6.48 13.14 26.53
C LYS A 229 5.99 13.68 25.19
N VAL A 230 4.83 13.20 24.76
CA VAL A 230 4.11 13.68 23.59
C VAL A 230 2.74 14.16 24.06
N THR A 231 2.45 15.44 23.88
CA THR A 231 1.14 16.04 24.16
C THR A 231 0.45 16.32 22.84
N VAL A 232 -0.73 15.74 22.63
CA VAL A 232 -1.59 16.01 21.47
C VAL A 232 -2.74 16.87 21.93
N SER A 233 -2.98 17.99 21.25
CA SER A 233 -4.13 18.85 21.43
C SER A 233 -4.95 18.91 20.15
N SER A 234 -6.27 18.79 20.26
CA SER A 234 -7.21 19.07 19.17
C SER A 234 -8.18 20.15 19.59
N ASP A 235 -8.42 21.11 18.71
CA ASP A 235 -9.32 22.24 18.87
C ASP A 235 -10.16 22.34 17.59
N THR A 236 -11.26 21.59 17.56
CA THR A 236 -12.12 21.50 16.38
C THR A 236 -12.73 22.84 15.98
N SER A 237 -12.79 23.83 16.89
CA SER A 237 -13.24 25.19 16.57
C SER A 237 -12.29 25.95 15.63
N LYS A 238 -11.03 25.52 15.54
CA LYS A 238 -9.99 26.07 14.66
C LYS A 238 -9.83 25.30 13.34
N LEU A 239 -10.63 24.27 13.09
CA LEU A 239 -10.64 23.64 11.76
C LEU A 239 -11.05 24.70 10.72
N PRO A 240 -10.40 24.73 9.55
CA PRO A 240 -10.59 25.84 8.62
C PRO A 240 -11.79 25.60 7.67
N LEU A 241 -12.88 25.09 8.24
CA LEU A 241 -14.13 24.84 7.54
C LEU A 241 -14.87 26.15 7.30
N THR A 242 -15.59 26.26 6.18
CA THR A 242 -16.51 27.39 5.96
C THR A 242 -17.69 27.32 6.93
N GLU A 243 -18.24 28.47 7.33
CA GLU A 243 -19.44 28.52 8.19
C GLU A 243 -20.61 27.76 7.55
N GLU A 244 -20.79 27.89 6.24
CA GLU A 244 -21.80 27.14 5.49
C GLU A 244 -21.60 25.62 5.59
N PHE A 245 -20.37 25.12 5.46
CA PHE A 245 -20.10 23.69 5.62
C PHE A 245 -20.29 23.23 7.07
N VAL A 246 -19.92 24.05 8.06
CA VAL A 246 -20.14 23.75 9.48
C VAL A 246 -21.62 23.65 9.81
N ASP A 247 -22.42 24.64 9.45
CA ASP A 247 -23.88 24.61 9.65
C ASP A 247 -24.52 23.41 8.95
N LEU A 248 -24.03 23.10 7.76
CA LEU A 248 -24.59 22.02 6.95
C LEU A 248 -24.22 20.62 7.46
N ALA A 249 -22.96 20.38 7.81
CA ALA A 249 -22.45 19.07 8.25
C ALA A 249 -22.66 18.86 9.77
N PHE A 250 -22.45 19.90 10.57
CA PHE A 250 -22.46 19.88 12.03
C PHE A 250 -23.52 20.86 12.61
N PRO A 251 -24.83 20.58 12.47
CA PRO A 251 -25.92 21.50 12.83
C PRO A 251 -26.12 21.68 14.35
N ARG A 252 -25.29 21.02 15.15
CA ARG A 252 -25.16 21.22 16.61
C ARG A 252 -23.90 22.01 16.97
N GLY A 253 -23.22 22.59 15.97
CA GLY A 253 -21.87 23.14 16.07
C GLY A 253 -20.79 22.05 16.04
N LEU A 254 -19.55 22.49 15.84
CA LEU A 254 -18.36 21.71 16.18
C LEU A 254 -18.15 21.74 17.71
N PRO A 255 -17.52 20.72 18.31
CA PRO A 255 -17.06 20.82 19.70
C PRO A 255 -16.15 22.04 19.88
N SER A 256 -16.41 22.83 20.91
CA SER A 256 -15.68 24.07 21.22
C SER A 256 -14.59 23.90 22.28
N GLU A 257 -14.57 22.78 22.99
CA GLU A 257 -13.54 22.48 24.00
C GLU A 257 -12.31 21.89 23.34
N ARG A 258 -11.16 22.54 23.54
CA ARG A 258 -9.86 21.99 23.17
C ARG A 258 -9.58 20.75 24.01
N GLN A 259 -9.53 19.59 23.37
CA GLN A 259 -9.11 18.34 23.99
C GLN A 259 -7.59 18.30 24.02
N THR A 260 -7.00 17.77 25.08
CA THR A 260 -5.55 17.63 25.22
C THR A 260 -5.23 16.34 25.98
N GLU A 261 -4.41 15.49 25.36
CA GLU A 261 -3.93 14.23 25.92
C GLU A 261 -2.40 14.26 25.97
N THR A 262 -1.82 13.78 27.06
CA THR A 262 -0.36 13.69 27.22
C THR A 262 0.04 12.25 27.46
N VAL A 263 0.84 11.72 26.54
CA VAL A 263 1.43 10.38 26.59
C VAL A 263 2.86 10.49 27.10
N ASP A 264 3.15 9.81 28.22
CA ASP A 264 4.52 9.57 28.66
C ASP A 264 5.04 8.29 27.95
N ILE A 265 6.11 8.43 27.17
CA ILE A 265 6.61 7.34 26.33
C ILE A 265 7.20 6.22 27.19
N ALA A 266 7.88 6.55 28.29
CA ALA A 266 8.46 5.54 29.17
C ALA A 266 7.37 4.75 29.93
N GLU A 267 6.22 5.36 30.22
CA GLU A 267 5.04 4.59 30.65
C GLU A 267 4.46 3.73 29.53
N GLN A 268 4.41 4.24 28.30
CA GLN A 268 3.80 3.51 27.19
C GLN A 268 4.61 2.27 26.80
N VAL A 269 5.94 2.37 26.79
CA VAL A 269 6.86 1.24 26.62
C VAL A 269 6.67 0.19 27.72
N LYS A 270 6.53 0.61 29.00
CA LYS A 270 6.20 -0.32 30.10
C LYS A 270 4.85 -1.00 29.93
N LYS A 271 3.83 -0.28 29.44
CA LYS A 271 2.49 -0.85 29.12
C LYS A 271 2.57 -1.83 27.95
N ASN A 272 3.52 -1.65 27.04
CA ASN A 272 3.81 -2.51 25.89
C ASN A 272 4.76 -3.69 26.21
N GLY A 273 4.88 -4.09 27.48
CA GLY A 273 5.75 -5.21 27.90
C GLY A 273 7.25 -4.90 27.90
N GLY A 274 7.65 -3.65 27.65
CA GLY A 274 9.04 -3.23 27.48
C GLY A 274 9.41 -2.91 26.02
N ASP A 275 8.53 -3.20 25.07
CA ASP A 275 8.79 -2.94 23.64
C ASP A 275 8.81 -1.43 23.34
N PRO A 276 9.92 -0.89 22.77
CA PRO A 276 10.07 0.52 22.45
C PRO A 276 9.14 0.95 21.31
N ILE A 277 8.96 2.26 21.15
CA ILE A 277 8.39 2.80 19.91
C ILE A 277 9.47 2.74 18.84
N ARG A 278 9.17 2.07 17.73
CA ARG A 278 10.09 1.84 16.60
C ARG A 278 9.81 2.91 15.54
N ILE A 279 10.87 3.57 15.07
CA ILE A 279 10.79 4.54 13.97
C ILE A 279 11.88 4.14 12.97
N ALA A 280 11.47 3.70 11.78
CA ALA A 280 12.38 3.39 10.70
C ALA A 280 12.96 4.68 10.11
N THR A 281 14.27 4.63 9.85
CA THR A 281 15.00 5.70 9.18
C THR A 281 15.76 5.10 8.02
N VAL A 282 15.69 5.76 6.87
CA VAL A 282 16.30 5.36 5.62
C VAL A 282 17.39 6.32 5.19
N LYS A 283 18.41 5.82 4.51
CA LYS A 283 19.51 6.62 3.98
C LYS A 283 19.30 6.90 2.50
N VAL A 284 19.23 8.19 2.13
CA VAL A 284 19.07 8.67 0.75
C VAL A 284 20.12 9.75 0.51
N ASP A 285 20.89 9.64 -0.58
CA ASP A 285 21.97 10.57 -0.94
C ASP A 285 22.93 10.90 0.22
N ASP A 286 23.39 9.84 0.91
CA ASP A 286 24.24 9.86 2.10
C ASP A 286 23.65 10.48 3.39
N GLU A 287 22.40 10.94 3.38
CA GLU A 287 21.71 11.54 4.53
C GLU A 287 20.60 10.64 5.09
N TRP A 288 20.30 10.74 6.38
CA TRP A 288 19.26 9.94 7.04
C TRP A 288 17.92 10.68 7.15
N TYR A 289 16.85 9.98 6.81
CA TYR A 289 15.48 10.48 6.86
C TYR A 289 14.58 9.49 7.61
N PRO A 290 13.69 9.90 8.53
CA PRO A 290 12.53 9.10 8.93
C PRO A 290 11.71 8.65 7.71
N SER A 291 11.23 7.41 7.73
CA SER A 291 10.28 6.89 6.74
C SER A 291 9.01 6.39 7.42
N LEU A 292 7.87 6.86 6.92
CA LEU A 292 6.55 6.38 7.24
C LEU A 292 6.36 4.94 6.76
N PHE A 293 6.64 4.64 5.49
CA PHE A 293 6.29 3.35 4.93
C PHE A 293 7.18 2.22 5.48
N TYR A 294 8.48 2.46 5.68
CA TYR A 294 9.35 1.50 6.38
C TYR A 294 8.96 1.34 7.85
N THR A 295 8.46 2.38 8.52
CA THR A 295 7.96 2.24 9.91
C THR A 295 6.72 1.33 9.94
N ILE A 296 5.81 1.47 8.98
CA ILE A 296 4.63 0.59 8.86
C ILE A 296 5.06 -0.86 8.57
N ALA A 297 5.97 -1.07 7.62
CA ALA A 297 6.47 -2.40 7.27
C ALA A 297 7.25 -3.06 8.42
N ASP A 298 8.07 -2.30 9.16
CA ASP A 298 8.78 -2.77 10.34
C ASP A 298 7.83 -3.24 11.44
N TYR A 299 6.74 -2.51 11.69
CA TYR A 299 5.71 -2.93 12.63
C TYR A 299 4.96 -4.18 12.15
N ALA A 300 4.69 -4.32 10.85
CA ALA A 300 4.04 -5.51 10.29
C ALA A 300 4.92 -6.77 10.41
N LEU A 301 6.22 -6.65 10.09
CA LEU A 301 7.19 -7.72 10.27
C LEU A 301 7.31 -8.12 11.76
N ALA A 302 7.41 -7.14 12.66
CA ALA A 302 7.55 -7.38 14.09
C ALA A 302 6.26 -7.92 14.76
N GLU A 303 5.07 -7.75 14.16
CA GLU A 303 3.83 -8.36 14.63
C GLU A 303 3.73 -9.84 14.25
N GLU A 304 4.27 -10.23 13.08
CA GLU A 304 4.30 -11.61 12.56
C GLU A 304 5.57 -12.40 12.94
N ASP A 305 6.46 -11.84 13.77
CA ASP A 305 7.77 -12.43 14.17
C ASP A 305 8.70 -12.73 12.98
N LEU A 306 8.69 -11.82 11.99
CA LEU A 306 9.47 -11.92 10.76
C LEU A 306 10.66 -10.93 10.77
N GLU A 307 11.78 -11.35 10.17
CA GLU A 307 12.96 -10.50 9.97
C GLU A 307 12.90 -9.74 8.63
N TRP A 308 13.52 -8.56 8.59
CA TRP A 308 13.80 -7.88 7.33
C TRP A 308 14.73 -8.73 6.44
N PRO A 309 14.40 -8.91 5.14
CA PRO A 309 15.22 -9.70 4.23
C PRO A 309 16.53 -8.97 3.86
N LYS A 310 17.54 -9.75 3.47
CA LYS A 310 18.91 -9.24 3.19
C LYS A 310 19.15 -8.82 1.74
N GLN A 311 18.20 -9.09 0.86
CA GLN A 311 18.25 -8.76 -0.56
C GLN A 311 16.89 -8.21 -0.97
N SER A 312 16.88 -7.15 -1.76
CA SER A 312 15.67 -6.52 -2.28
C SER A 312 15.29 -7.11 -3.64
N ILE A 313 14.02 -7.07 -4.00
CA ILE A 313 13.56 -7.32 -5.39
C ILE A 313 14.00 -6.13 -6.26
N PRO A 314 14.81 -6.33 -7.32
CA PRO A 314 15.31 -5.23 -8.12
C PRO A 314 14.18 -4.54 -8.89
N ALA A 315 14.25 -3.23 -9.02
CA ALA A 315 13.33 -2.47 -9.86
C ALA A 315 13.64 -2.68 -11.35
N ASN A 316 12.58 -2.85 -12.14
CA ASN A 316 12.62 -3.18 -13.55
C ASN A 316 11.41 -2.52 -14.26
N GLY A 317 11.49 -1.22 -14.49
CA GLY A 317 10.43 -0.44 -15.12
C GLY A 317 10.33 -0.66 -16.64
N ALA A 318 9.36 0.00 -17.26
CA ALA A 318 9.08 -0.07 -18.70
C ALA A 318 9.58 1.17 -19.46
N ASP A 319 9.51 1.12 -20.80
CA ASP A 319 9.95 2.22 -21.67
C ASP A 319 8.89 3.34 -21.84
N SER A 320 7.66 3.14 -21.39
CA SER A 320 6.58 4.13 -21.45
C SER A 320 5.54 3.94 -20.33
N PRO A 321 4.72 4.95 -20.01
CA PRO A 321 3.65 4.86 -19.02
C PRO A 321 2.70 3.67 -19.27
N GLY A 322 2.16 3.55 -20.49
CA GLY A 322 1.26 2.46 -20.88
C GLY A 322 1.93 1.08 -20.84
N ALA A 323 3.23 1.00 -21.13
CA ALA A 323 3.98 -0.24 -21.02
C ALA A 323 4.22 -0.66 -19.55
N ALA A 324 4.35 0.29 -18.62
CA ALA A 324 4.44 0.00 -17.19
C ALA A 324 3.11 -0.57 -16.65
N VAL A 325 1.99 0.05 -17.03
CA VAL A 325 0.64 -0.46 -16.71
C VAL A 325 0.41 -1.84 -17.32
N ARG A 326 0.83 -2.08 -18.57
CA ARG A 326 0.76 -3.41 -19.19
C ARG A 326 1.55 -4.44 -18.40
N LYS A 327 2.81 -4.12 -18.06
CA LYS A 327 3.70 -5.03 -17.32
C LYS A 327 3.13 -5.38 -15.94
N LEU A 328 2.55 -4.41 -15.22
CA LEU A 328 1.86 -4.65 -13.96
C LEU A 328 0.63 -5.57 -14.15
N ALA A 329 -0.18 -5.31 -15.17
CA ALA A 329 -1.38 -6.10 -15.43
C ALA A 329 -1.05 -7.54 -15.85
N ASP A 330 -0.06 -7.73 -16.73
CA ASP A 330 0.45 -9.06 -17.12
C ASP A 330 0.99 -9.81 -15.88
N ALA A 331 1.80 -9.14 -15.03
CA ALA A 331 2.34 -9.73 -13.81
C ALA A 331 1.24 -10.15 -12.80
N ALA A 332 0.22 -9.31 -12.61
CA ALA A 332 -0.90 -9.61 -11.73
C ALA A 332 -1.77 -10.77 -12.27
N LEU A 333 -2.00 -10.84 -13.58
CA LEU A 333 -2.75 -11.94 -14.21
C LEU A 333 -1.98 -13.27 -14.19
N ASP A 334 -0.64 -13.23 -14.25
CA ASP A 334 0.26 -14.37 -14.05
C ASP A 334 0.43 -14.76 -12.57
N ALA A 335 -0.17 -14.03 -11.62
CA ALA A 335 0.00 -14.17 -10.17
C ALA A 335 1.48 -14.07 -9.72
N ASP A 336 2.30 -13.32 -10.45
CA ASP A 336 3.74 -13.15 -10.20
C ASP A 336 4.00 -11.89 -9.37
N LEU A 337 3.91 -12.03 -8.05
CA LEU A 337 4.14 -10.93 -7.11
C LEU A 337 5.56 -10.34 -7.22
N THR A 338 6.55 -11.13 -7.65
CA THR A 338 7.91 -10.62 -7.87
C THR A 338 7.90 -9.61 -9.02
N LYS A 339 7.28 -9.93 -10.16
CA LYS A 339 7.11 -9.00 -11.28
C LYS A 339 6.17 -7.83 -10.99
N VAL A 340 5.19 -8.00 -10.10
CA VAL A 340 4.36 -6.89 -9.60
C VAL A 340 5.23 -5.89 -8.83
N ILE A 341 6.10 -6.36 -7.93
CA ILE A 341 7.01 -5.50 -7.16
C ILE A 341 8.07 -4.87 -8.07
N GLU A 342 8.63 -5.63 -9.02
CA GLU A 342 9.61 -5.11 -10.00
C GLU A 342 9.17 -3.81 -10.71
N VAL A 343 7.87 -3.64 -11.00
CA VAL A 343 7.34 -2.50 -11.76
C VAL A 343 6.80 -1.37 -10.87
N LEU A 344 6.99 -1.47 -9.55
CA LEU A 344 6.76 -0.36 -8.62
C LEU A 344 7.96 0.61 -8.64
N PRO A 345 7.72 1.91 -8.35
CA PRO A 345 8.78 2.92 -8.37
C PRO A 345 9.79 2.70 -7.23
N PRO A 346 11.10 2.55 -7.51
CA PRO A 346 12.11 2.23 -6.49
C PRO A 346 12.38 3.34 -5.48
N ASP A 347 11.98 4.58 -5.77
CA ASP A 347 12.11 5.74 -4.87
C ASP A 347 10.92 5.82 -3.90
N GLU A 348 9.69 5.78 -4.42
CA GLU A 348 8.46 5.85 -3.62
C GLU A 348 8.18 4.54 -2.87
N MET A 349 8.37 3.40 -3.55
CA MET A 349 8.02 2.06 -3.05
C MET A 349 9.26 1.23 -2.69
N ALA A 350 10.40 1.88 -2.38
CA ALA A 350 11.63 1.24 -1.90
C ALA A 350 11.37 0.16 -0.83
N VAL A 351 10.44 0.45 0.10
CA VAL A 351 10.00 -0.48 1.15
C VAL A 351 9.45 -1.81 0.61
N LEU A 352 8.72 -1.79 -0.51
CA LEU A 352 8.14 -2.98 -1.14
C LEU A 352 9.17 -3.77 -1.94
N HIS A 353 10.19 -3.09 -2.49
CA HIS A 353 11.37 -3.77 -3.03
C HIS A 353 12.14 -4.50 -1.93
N ASP A 354 12.36 -3.83 -0.79
CA ASP A 354 13.08 -4.39 0.34
C ASP A 354 12.32 -5.53 1.01
N VAL A 355 11.09 -5.30 1.52
CA VAL A 355 10.31 -6.35 2.19
C VAL A 355 9.75 -7.42 1.22
N GLY A 356 9.84 -7.15 -0.08
CA GLY A 356 9.24 -7.95 -1.15
C GLY A 356 9.46 -9.47 -1.09
N PRO A 357 10.68 -9.99 -0.82
CA PRO A 357 10.90 -11.42 -0.70
C PRO A 357 10.07 -12.08 0.40
N VAL A 358 9.86 -11.39 1.54
CA VAL A 358 9.02 -11.89 2.63
C VAL A 358 7.55 -11.95 2.18
N LEU A 359 7.07 -10.94 1.46
CA LEU A 359 5.71 -10.94 0.90
C LEU A 359 5.50 -12.08 -0.11
N VAL A 360 6.49 -12.35 -0.96
CA VAL A 360 6.48 -13.46 -1.92
C VAL A 360 6.47 -14.82 -1.21
N ASP A 361 7.31 -15.01 -0.19
CA ASP A 361 7.34 -16.25 0.60
C ASP A 361 6.05 -16.48 1.42
N MET A 362 5.44 -15.41 1.95
CA MET A 362 4.19 -15.48 2.73
C MET A 362 2.96 -15.80 1.87
N LEU A 363 2.80 -15.11 0.74
CA LEU A 363 1.64 -15.30 -0.15
C LEU A 363 1.81 -16.56 -1.03
N GLY A 364 3.06 -16.96 -1.27
CA GLY A 364 3.40 -18.14 -2.06
C GLY A 364 2.98 -18.03 -3.53
N ASN A 365 2.98 -19.17 -4.20
CA ASN A 365 2.57 -19.24 -5.61
C ASN A 365 1.06 -19.39 -5.71
N GLU A 366 0.35 -18.28 -5.85
CA GLU A 366 -1.02 -18.29 -6.39
C GLU A 366 -1.04 -18.82 -7.83
N ARG A 367 -2.24 -19.19 -8.32
CA ARG A 367 -2.38 -19.73 -9.68
C ARG A 367 -2.60 -18.59 -10.68
N PRO A 368 -1.88 -18.58 -11.82
CA PRO A 368 -2.19 -17.68 -12.92
C PRO A 368 -3.68 -17.75 -13.29
N SER A 369 -4.26 -16.61 -13.59
CA SER A 369 -5.67 -16.46 -14.02
C SER A 369 -6.00 -17.20 -15.33
N GLY A 370 -4.97 -17.53 -16.13
CA GLY A 370 -5.13 -18.06 -17.50
C GLY A 370 -5.50 -16.99 -18.53
N VAL A 371 -5.74 -15.74 -18.10
CA VAL A 371 -6.07 -14.60 -18.95
C VAL A 371 -4.80 -14.01 -19.54
N LYS A 372 -4.78 -13.76 -20.85
CA LYS A 372 -3.71 -13.02 -21.54
C LYS A 372 -4.23 -11.73 -22.13
N ILE A 373 -3.62 -10.61 -21.77
CA ILE A 373 -3.83 -9.35 -22.48
C ILE A 373 -3.14 -9.47 -23.84
N THR A 374 -3.91 -9.44 -24.93
CA THR A 374 -3.39 -9.46 -26.30
C THR A 374 -3.21 -8.05 -26.85
N LYS A 375 -4.07 -7.11 -26.44
CA LYS A 375 -3.99 -5.68 -26.78
C LYS A 375 -4.22 -4.82 -25.53
N LEU A 376 -3.43 -3.77 -25.37
CA LEU A 376 -3.68 -2.68 -24.43
C LEU A 376 -3.35 -1.36 -25.12
N GLU A 377 -4.34 -0.50 -25.28
CA GLU A 377 -4.19 0.89 -25.71
C GLU A 377 -4.60 1.81 -24.56
N THR A 378 -3.82 2.88 -24.42
CA THR A 378 -3.94 3.85 -23.35
C THR A 378 -3.65 5.24 -23.87
N GLU A 379 -4.35 6.23 -23.35
CA GLU A 379 -3.95 7.63 -23.46
C GLU A 379 -3.26 8.08 -22.16
N THR A 380 -2.52 9.20 -22.21
CA THR A 380 -1.76 9.72 -21.07
C THR A 380 -2.14 11.17 -20.78
N GLN A 381 -2.25 11.50 -19.50
CA GLN A 381 -2.51 12.84 -18.99
C GLN A 381 -1.44 13.21 -17.97
N ASP A 382 -0.81 14.37 -18.13
CA ASP A 382 0.15 14.88 -17.15
C ASP A 382 -0.59 15.28 -15.85
N VAL A 383 -0.04 14.88 -14.72
CA VAL A 383 -0.48 15.26 -13.37
C VAL A 383 0.73 15.77 -12.57
N GLU A 384 0.52 16.30 -11.36
CA GLU A 384 1.60 16.95 -10.61
C GLU A 384 2.69 15.94 -10.19
N GLY A 385 3.85 16.03 -10.83
CA GLY A 385 5.01 15.15 -10.61
C GLY A 385 4.89 13.73 -11.20
N ALA A 386 3.87 13.43 -12.00
CA ALA A 386 3.63 12.08 -12.53
C ALA A 386 2.81 12.09 -13.83
N THR A 387 2.64 10.93 -14.47
CA THR A 387 1.79 10.75 -15.65
C THR A 387 0.67 9.75 -15.36
N LYS A 388 -0.58 10.20 -15.48
CA LYS A 388 -1.77 9.35 -15.41
C LYS A 388 -1.96 8.62 -16.74
N VAL A 389 -2.24 7.33 -16.67
CA VAL A 389 -2.53 6.44 -17.80
C VAL A 389 -4.01 6.07 -17.75
N LEU A 390 -4.74 6.43 -18.80
CA LEU A 390 -6.17 6.15 -18.94
C LEU A 390 -6.36 5.03 -19.98
N LEU A 391 -7.18 4.05 -19.65
CA LEU A 391 -7.51 2.95 -20.56
C LEU A 391 -8.39 3.43 -21.71
N THR A 392 -8.02 3.12 -22.96
CA THR A 392 -8.89 3.34 -24.14
C THR A 392 -9.41 2.02 -24.72
N GLU A 393 -8.56 1.00 -24.83
CA GLU A 393 -8.96 -0.35 -25.24
C GLU A 393 -8.10 -1.42 -24.53
N VAL A 394 -8.73 -2.49 -24.06
CA VAL A 394 -8.05 -3.74 -23.71
C VAL A 394 -8.71 -4.91 -24.43
N VAL A 395 -7.91 -5.80 -24.98
CA VAL A 395 -8.36 -7.10 -25.49
C VAL A 395 -7.64 -8.17 -24.70
N ALA A 396 -8.42 -9.07 -24.11
CA ALA A 396 -7.94 -10.18 -23.30
C ALA A 396 -8.50 -11.51 -23.84
N GLU A 397 -7.69 -12.55 -23.78
CA GLU A 397 -8.04 -13.92 -24.17
C GLU A 397 -8.01 -14.83 -22.95
N ALA A 398 -9.03 -15.66 -22.76
CA ALA A 398 -9.12 -16.67 -21.71
C ALA A 398 -9.82 -17.92 -22.26
N GLU A 399 -9.24 -19.10 -22.05
CA GLU A 399 -9.79 -20.39 -22.53
C GLU A 399 -10.13 -20.46 -24.03
N GLY A 400 -9.52 -19.60 -24.86
CA GLY A 400 -9.80 -19.46 -26.30
C GLY A 400 -10.95 -18.51 -26.64
N GLU A 401 -11.58 -17.89 -25.64
CA GLU A 401 -12.55 -16.82 -25.79
C GLU A 401 -11.86 -15.46 -25.72
N THR A 402 -12.38 -14.47 -26.46
CA THR A 402 -11.85 -13.10 -26.45
C THR A 402 -12.87 -12.14 -25.87
N VAL A 403 -12.44 -11.37 -24.87
CA VAL A 403 -13.15 -10.20 -24.33
C VAL A 403 -12.44 -8.94 -24.81
N ARG A 404 -13.20 -8.01 -25.39
CA ARG A 404 -12.71 -6.67 -25.74
C ARG A 404 -13.46 -5.64 -24.90
N VAL A 405 -12.74 -4.79 -24.19
CA VAL A 405 -13.31 -3.65 -23.47
C VAL A 405 -12.78 -2.36 -24.10
N THR A 406 -13.69 -1.48 -24.52
CA THR A 406 -13.38 -0.16 -25.07
C THR A 406 -14.00 0.92 -24.19
N LYS A 407 -13.31 2.05 -24.03
CA LYS A 407 -13.81 3.25 -23.36
C LYS A 407 -14.07 4.34 -24.40
N ASP A 408 -15.24 4.96 -24.33
CA ASP A 408 -15.63 6.11 -25.14
C ASP A 408 -16.25 7.16 -24.21
N GLY A 409 -15.45 8.16 -23.81
CA GLY A 409 -15.79 9.17 -22.82
C GLY A 409 -16.25 8.57 -21.48
N GLU A 410 -17.54 8.75 -21.17
CA GLU A 410 -18.21 8.31 -19.95
C GLU A 410 -18.78 6.87 -20.03
N CYS A 411 -18.52 6.15 -21.12
CA CYS A 411 -19.06 4.81 -21.38
C CYS A 411 -17.95 3.77 -21.54
N TYR A 412 -18.16 2.59 -20.97
CA TYR A 412 -17.40 1.39 -21.28
C TYR A 412 -18.29 0.43 -22.09
N ALA A 413 -17.72 -0.20 -23.12
CA ALA A 413 -18.38 -1.26 -23.86
C ALA A 413 -17.53 -2.53 -23.80
N ALA A 414 -18.13 -3.61 -23.34
CA ALA A 414 -17.57 -4.96 -23.35
C ALA A 414 -18.18 -5.75 -24.52
N GLU A 415 -17.32 -6.30 -25.37
CA GLU A 415 -17.67 -7.21 -26.47
C GLU A 415 -17.18 -8.61 -26.13
N PHE A 416 -18.09 -9.58 -26.13
CA PHE A 416 -17.82 -10.99 -25.85
C PHE A 416 -18.63 -11.87 -26.80
N GLN A 417 -17.97 -12.79 -27.50
CA GLN A 417 -18.57 -13.66 -28.55
C GLN A 417 -19.39 -12.93 -29.63
N GLY A 418 -19.20 -11.62 -29.81
CA GLY A 418 -19.96 -10.78 -30.76
C GLY A 418 -21.15 -10.02 -30.15
N ASP A 419 -21.54 -10.33 -28.92
CA ASP A 419 -22.49 -9.51 -28.16
C ASP A 419 -21.76 -8.32 -27.53
N ARG A 420 -22.25 -7.10 -27.79
CA ARG A 420 -21.74 -5.85 -27.23
C ARG A 420 -22.68 -5.35 -26.14
N GLN A 421 -22.20 -5.33 -24.90
CA GLN A 421 -22.87 -4.68 -23.78
C GLN A 421 -22.18 -3.34 -23.49
N GLN A 422 -22.95 -2.26 -23.42
CA GLN A 422 -22.44 -0.91 -23.12
C GLN A 422 -23.04 -0.41 -21.82
N PHE A 423 -22.19 0.22 -21.02
CA PHE A 423 -22.53 0.76 -19.71
C PHE A 423 -21.96 2.17 -19.57
N CYS A 424 -22.84 3.13 -19.34
CA CYS A 424 -22.50 4.55 -19.27
C CYS A 424 -22.74 5.11 -17.87
N ALA A 425 -22.02 6.18 -17.53
CA ALA A 425 -22.10 6.84 -16.23
C ALA A 425 -23.52 7.22 -15.80
N ASP A 426 -24.37 7.67 -16.73
CA ASP A 426 -25.78 7.98 -16.44
C ASP A 426 -26.58 6.75 -16.00
N ASP A 427 -26.26 5.55 -16.48
CA ASP A 427 -26.95 4.32 -16.11
C ASP A 427 -26.45 3.78 -14.77
N LEU A 428 -25.13 3.79 -14.54
CA LEU A 428 -24.55 3.50 -13.23
C LEU A 428 -25.11 4.44 -12.13
N ALA A 429 -25.20 5.74 -12.42
CA ALA A 429 -25.75 6.71 -11.47
C ALA A 429 -27.26 6.54 -11.22
N LYS A 430 -28.03 6.05 -12.20
CA LYS A 430 -29.44 5.65 -12.00
C LYS A 430 -29.55 4.42 -11.13
N GLU A 431 -28.67 3.43 -11.32
CA GLU A 431 -28.66 2.17 -10.57
C GLU A 431 -28.26 2.39 -9.11
N ILE A 432 -27.11 3.02 -8.84
CA ILE A 432 -26.66 3.39 -7.49
C ILE A 432 -27.68 4.33 -6.83
N GLY A 433 -28.17 5.33 -7.57
CA GLY A 433 -29.06 6.35 -7.02
C GLY A 433 -30.46 5.83 -6.66
N GLY A 434 -30.91 4.77 -7.32
CA GLY A 434 -32.25 4.21 -7.16
C GLY A 434 -33.38 5.22 -7.48
N SER A 435 -34.61 4.83 -7.12
CA SER A 435 -35.83 5.62 -7.39
C SER A 435 -36.23 6.57 -6.24
N ARG A 436 -35.61 6.46 -5.06
CA ARG A 436 -35.97 7.21 -3.84
C ARG A 436 -35.08 8.43 -3.56
N MET A 437 -33.98 8.60 -4.29
CA MET A 437 -33.05 9.71 -4.11
C MET A 437 -33.62 11.03 -4.63
N LYS A 438 -33.39 12.13 -3.90
CA LYS A 438 -33.79 13.49 -4.29
C LYS A 438 -33.07 13.91 -5.57
N SER A 439 -33.69 14.76 -6.39
CA SER A 439 -33.15 15.26 -7.67
C SER A 439 -31.71 15.74 -7.57
N ASP A 440 -31.42 16.54 -6.54
CA ASP A 440 -30.16 17.28 -6.41
C ASP A 440 -29.04 16.32 -5.99
N ALA A 441 -29.34 15.37 -5.10
CA ALA A 441 -28.40 14.32 -4.72
C ALA A 441 -28.15 13.32 -5.86
N LYS A 442 -29.17 13.08 -6.70
CA LYS A 442 -29.02 12.28 -7.92
C LYS A 442 -28.15 12.98 -8.97
N LYS A 443 -28.29 14.31 -9.13
CA LYS A 443 -27.37 15.11 -9.96
C LYS A 443 -25.93 15.01 -9.42
N ALA A 444 -25.74 15.22 -8.13
CA ALA A 444 -24.43 15.13 -7.47
C ALA A 444 -23.75 13.76 -7.69
N LEU A 445 -24.51 12.67 -7.49
CA LEU A 445 -24.05 11.32 -7.78
C LEU A 445 -23.74 11.11 -9.26
N THR A 446 -24.55 11.67 -10.17
CA THR A 446 -24.31 11.58 -11.62
C THR A 446 -23.03 12.31 -12.02
N ASN A 447 -22.81 13.53 -11.52
CA ASN A 447 -21.58 14.30 -11.74
C ASN A 447 -20.34 13.53 -11.25
N LEU A 448 -20.39 13.01 -10.01
CA LEU A 448 -19.34 12.18 -9.43
C LEU A 448 -19.03 10.96 -10.30
N VAL A 449 -20.05 10.17 -10.66
CA VAL A 449 -19.88 8.95 -11.46
C VAL A 449 -19.32 9.25 -12.85
N LYS A 450 -19.80 10.32 -13.52
CA LYS A 450 -19.28 10.77 -14.83
C LYS A 450 -17.80 11.14 -14.78
N GLY A 451 -17.44 12.01 -13.83
CA GLY A 451 -16.06 12.48 -13.67
C GLY A 451 -15.11 11.35 -13.27
N MET A 452 -15.54 10.43 -12.39
CA MET A 452 -14.80 9.23 -12.03
C MET A 452 -14.60 8.28 -13.21
N MET A 453 -15.66 7.91 -13.95
CA MET A 453 -15.53 6.99 -15.10
C MET A 453 -14.65 7.56 -16.21
N THR A 454 -14.67 8.89 -16.38
CA THR A 454 -13.86 9.59 -17.39
C THR A 454 -12.39 9.72 -16.96
N ASN A 455 -12.09 10.11 -15.72
CA ASN A 455 -10.75 10.55 -15.31
C ASN A 455 -10.00 9.58 -14.37
N THR A 456 -10.60 8.46 -13.97
CA THR A 456 -9.89 7.40 -13.23
C THR A 456 -8.90 6.68 -14.15
N GLY A 457 -7.65 6.57 -13.70
CA GLY A 457 -6.57 5.89 -14.39
C GLY A 457 -5.54 5.33 -13.42
N VAL A 458 -4.42 4.85 -13.96
CA VAL A 458 -3.27 4.38 -13.18
C VAL A 458 -2.16 5.43 -13.27
N VAL A 459 -1.62 5.87 -12.14
CA VAL A 459 -0.55 6.88 -12.12
C VAL A 459 0.82 6.20 -12.22
N THR A 460 1.67 6.74 -13.06
CA THR A 460 3.04 6.28 -13.31
C THR A 460 4.05 7.39 -13.07
N THR A 461 5.22 7.01 -12.57
CA THR A 461 6.36 7.92 -12.35
C THR A 461 7.57 7.44 -13.16
N GLN A 462 8.50 8.36 -13.45
CA GLN A 462 9.73 8.05 -14.18
C GLN A 462 10.94 8.14 -13.24
N VAL A 463 11.67 7.04 -13.10
CA VAL A 463 12.92 6.95 -12.32
C VAL A 463 14.01 6.38 -13.21
N ASP A 464 15.18 7.02 -13.26
CA ASP A 464 16.32 6.64 -14.11
C ASP A 464 15.96 6.36 -15.59
N GLY A 465 15.00 7.13 -16.12
CA GLY A 465 14.52 7.01 -17.50
C GLY A 465 13.49 5.89 -17.74
N LYS A 466 13.19 5.06 -16.74
CA LYS A 466 12.19 3.98 -16.80
C LYS A 466 10.89 4.37 -16.11
N TRP A 467 9.78 3.83 -16.60
CA TRP A 467 8.44 4.08 -16.09
C TRP A 467 7.96 2.97 -15.15
N TYR A 468 7.35 3.38 -14.04
CA TYR A 468 6.88 2.51 -12.97
C TYR A 468 5.45 2.89 -12.59
N VAL A 469 4.67 1.95 -12.05
CA VAL A 469 3.31 2.22 -11.56
C VAL A 469 3.36 2.61 -10.09
N SER A 470 2.98 3.85 -9.76
CA SER A 470 2.91 4.31 -8.37
C SER A 470 1.56 3.92 -7.77
N PRO A 471 1.50 2.96 -6.83
CA PRO A 471 0.25 2.48 -6.27
C PRO A 471 -0.39 3.53 -5.36
N ILE A 472 0.42 4.25 -4.57
CA ILE A 472 -0.06 5.32 -3.69
C ILE A 472 -0.63 6.46 -4.51
N ARG A 473 0.09 6.99 -5.52
CA ARG A 473 -0.47 8.05 -6.38
C ARG A 473 -1.73 7.60 -7.09
N SER A 474 -1.79 6.35 -7.56
CA SER A 474 -2.99 5.81 -8.22
C SER A 474 -4.20 5.81 -7.28
N VAL A 475 -4.05 5.33 -6.04
CA VAL A 475 -5.15 5.31 -5.06
C VAL A 475 -5.53 6.72 -4.61
N THR A 476 -4.57 7.63 -4.43
CA THR A 476 -4.86 8.99 -3.98
C THR A 476 -5.45 9.86 -5.09
N ASP A 477 -5.05 9.65 -6.34
CA ASP A 477 -5.63 10.31 -7.52
C ASP A 477 -7.11 9.94 -7.72
N VAL A 478 -7.55 8.74 -7.31
CA VAL A 478 -8.98 8.38 -7.27
C VAL A 478 -9.75 9.29 -6.31
N ALA A 479 -9.21 9.56 -5.12
CA ALA A 479 -9.83 10.47 -4.15
C ALA A 479 -9.84 11.93 -4.64
N VAL A 480 -8.73 12.41 -5.22
CA VAL A 480 -8.65 13.74 -5.82
C VAL A 480 -9.59 13.86 -7.03
N THR A 481 -9.69 12.84 -7.87
CA THR A 481 -10.62 12.78 -9.01
C THR A 481 -12.07 12.83 -8.53
N ALA A 482 -12.43 12.16 -7.44
CA ALA A 482 -13.75 12.24 -6.84
C ALA A 482 -14.09 13.68 -6.40
N LEU A 483 -13.15 14.41 -5.79
CA LEU A 483 -13.33 15.82 -5.43
C LEU A 483 -13.47 16.72 -6.66
N LYS A 484 -12.60 16.56 -7.68
CA LYS A 484 -12.64 17.28 -8.96
C LYS A 484 -13.91 17.01 -9.78
N SER A 485 -14.63 15.93 -9.49
CA SER A 485 -15.88 15.53 -10.17
C SER A 485 -17.14 16.15 -9.57
N LEU A 486 -17.02 16.93 -8.49
CA LEU A 486 -18.13 17.54 -7.76
C LEU A 486 -18.12 19.07 -7.90
N ASP A 487 -19.30 19.69 -7.84
CA ASP A 487 -19.42 21.13 -7.58
C ASP A 487 -19.81 21.41 -6.10
N ALA A 488 -19.68 22.67 -5.67
CA ALA A 488 -20.03 23.07 -4.30
C ALA A 488 -21.53 22.87 -3.96
N ALA A 489 -22.43 22.81 -4.94
CA ALA A 489 -23.84 22.48 -4.71
C ALA A 489 -24.06 20.96 -4.61
N ASP A 490 -23.27 20.16 -5.34
CA ASP A 490 -23.30 18.70 -5.28
C ASP A 490 -22.87 18.20 -3.88
N VAL A 491 -21.79 18.76 -3.31
CA VAL A 491 -21.40 18.48 -1.91
C VAL A 491 -22.53 18.82 -0.94
N LYS A 492 -23.21 19.96 -1.14
CA LYS A 492 -24.36 20.35 -0.29
C LYS A 492 -25.53 19.38 -0.42
N ALA A 493 -25.75 18.81 -1.61
CA ALA A 493 -26.81 17.83 -1.84
C ALA A 493 -26.49 16.47 -1.18
N LEU A 494 -25.23 16.02 -1.26
CA LEU A 494 -24.77 14.77 -0.64
C LEU A 494 -24.81 14.83 0.89
N VAL A 495 -24.33 15.92 1.51
CA VAL A 495 -24.41 16.09 2.98
C VAL A 495 -25.84 16.16 3.50
N LYS A 496 -26.79 16.70 2.70
CA LYS A 496 -28.24 16.68 3.01
C LYS A 496 -28.93 15.33 2.79
N MET A 497 -28.25 14.39 2.13
CA MET A 497 -28.75 13.04 1.88
C MET A 497 -28.24 12.04 2.92
N ALA A 498 -27.03 12.25 3.46
CA ALA A 498 -26.46 11.45 4.54
C ALA A 498 -27.12 11.69 5.92
N LYS A 499 -28.28 12.36 5.96
CA LYS A 499 -29.03 12.80 7.14
C LYS A 499 -30.52 12.55 6.96
#